data_AF-A0AAN1HU41-F1
#
_entry.id   AF-A0AAN1HU41-F1
#
_cell.length_a   1.000
_cell.length_b   1.000
_cell.length_c   1.000
_cell.angle_alpha   90.00
_cell.angle_beta   90.00
_cell.angle_gamma   90.00
#
_symmetry.space_group_name_H-M   'P 1'
#
loop_
_entity.id
_entity.type
_entity.pdbx_description
1 polymer ?
#
loop_
_entity_poly.entity_id
_entity_poly.type
_entity_poly.pdbx_seq_one_letter_code
_entity_poly.pdbx_strand_id
1 'polypeptide(L)'
;MTRPWKIVLIVVGVACIAATPMVWLLNGPGTGELVGASLQVGTGVAGLVWAWLQPRQGDLATDTGQATASGGGSAHTGIRRPGGAGTGSARVDRTGDATADGSGSSAGTGIDYS
;
A
#
# COMPACT_ATOMS: atom_id res chain seq x y z
N MET A 1 8.66 1.79 12.03
CA MET A 1 9.52 0.62 12.34
C MET A 1 10.92 1.13 12.65
N THR A 2 11.36 1.06 13.91
CA THR A 2 12.61 1.69 14.36
C THR A 2 13.83 0.90 13.86
N ARG A 3 14.91 1.61 13.52
CA ARG A 3 16.18 1.04 13.03
C ARG A 3 16.71 -0.16 13.85
N PRO A 4 16.68 -0.17 15.20
CA PRO A 4 17.13 -1.33 15.98
C PRO A 4 16.28 -2.58 15.76
N TRP A 5 14.97 -2.43 15.53
CA TRP A 5 14.07 -3.57 15.34
C TRP A 5 14.32 -4.32 14.02
N LYS A 6 14.70 -3.58 12.96
CA LYS A 6 15.14 -4.17 11.69
C LYS A 6 16.42 -4.98 11.84
N ILE A 7 17.39 -4.48 12.61
CA ILE A 7 18.66 -5.18 12.85
C ILE A 7 18.44 -6.48 13.60
N VAL A 8 17.59 -6.47 14.64
CA VAL A 8 17.24 -7.67 15.41
C VAL A 8 16.61 -8.74 14.51
N LEU A 9 15.68 -8.36 13.64
CA LEU A 9 15.04 -9.31 12.71
C LEU A 9 16.04 -9.93 11.72
N ILE A 10 16.97 -9.14 11.20
CA ILE A 10 18.01 -9.64 10.30
C ILE A 10 18.93 -10.63 11.02
N VAL A 11 19.37 -10.29 12.23
CA VAL A 11 20.27 -11.16 13.02
C VAL A 11 19.60 -12.49 13.37
N VAL A 12 18.33 -12.46 13.80
CA VAL A 12 17.56 -13.69 14.09
C VAL A 12 17.37 -14.53 12.82
N GLY A 13 17.05 -13.90 11.69
CA GLY A 13 16.92 -14.61 10.41
C GLY A 13 18.21 -15.33 9.99
N VAL A 14 19.36 -14.65 10.08
CA VAL A 14 20.67 -15.22 9.77
C VAL A 14 21.00 -16.39 10.70
N ALA A 15 20.74 -16.24 12.00
CA ALA A 15 20.96 -17.30 12.99
C ALA A 15 20.11 -18.56 12.71
N CYS A 16 18.84 -18.39 12.34
CA CYS A 16 17.96 -19.52 11.97
C CYS A 16 18.46 -20.26 10.72
N ILE A 17 18.90 -19.52 9.68
CA ILE A 17 19.43 -20.13 8.45
C ILE A 17 20.68 -20.96 8.78
N ALA A 18 21.62 -20.40 9.54
CA ALA A 18 22.86 -21.08 9.94
C ALA A 18 22.63 -22.30 10.85
N ALA A 19 21.59 -22.29 11.68
CA ALA A 19 21.25 -23.40 12.57
C ALA A 19 20.68 -24.62 11.84
N THR A 20 20.01 -24.42 10.70
CA THR A 20 19.36 -25.49 9.92
C THR A 20 20.29 -26.68 9.57
N PRO A 21 21.49 -26.47 8.98
CA PRO A 21 22.42 -27.58 8.71
C PRO A 21 22.99 -28.21 9.99
N MET A 22 23.12 -27.44 11.07
CA MET A 22 23.62 -27.93 12.35
C MET A 22 22.62 -28.87 13.04
N VAL A 23 21.31 -28.60 12.90
CA VAL A 23 20.23 -29.51 13.36
C VAL A 23 20.17 -30.78 12.50
N TRP A 24 20.37 -30.66 11.18
CA TRP A 24 20.45 -31.80 10.26
C TRP A 24 21.61 -32.74 10.61
N LEU A 25 22.77 -32.16 10.99
CA LEU A 25 23.96 -32.90 11.42
C LEU A 25 23.82 -33.57 12.79
N LEU A 26 23.06 -32.99 13.72
CA LEU A 26 23.00 -33.46 15.12
C LEU A 26 21.80 -34.37 15.44
N ASN A 27 20.67 -34.23 14.74
CA ASN A 27 19.41 -34.94 15.07
C ASN A 27 18.90 -35.86 13.94
N GLY A 28 19.70 -36.09 12.90
CA GLY A 28 19.36 -36.97 11.80
C GLY A 28 18.45 -36.35 10.72
N PRO A 29 18.39 -36.96 9.52
CA PRO A 29 17.86 -36.35 8.31
C PRO A 29 16.37 -35.96 8.41
N GLY A 30 15.55 -36.76 9.10
CA GLY A 30 14.12 -36.48 9.27
C GLY A 30 13.84 -35.22 10.12
N THR A 31 14.74 -34.85 11.02
CA THR A 31 14.58 -33.64 11.86
C THR A 31 14.80 -32.36 11.05
N GLY A 32 15.79 -32.36 10.16
CA GLY A 32 16.05 -31.17 9.33
C GLY A 32 15.02 -30.98 8.21
N GLU A 33 14.41 -32.05 7.68
CA GLU A 33 13.27 -31.97 6.76
C GLU A 33 12.04 -31.35 7.44
N LEU A 34 11.73 -31.77 8.68
CA LEU A 34 10.65 -31.18 9.48
C LEU A 34 10.88 -29.70 9.79
N VAL A 35 12.11 -29.34 10.16
CA VAL A 35 12.49 -27.93 10.43
C VAL A 35 12.38 -27.09 9.15
N GLY A 36 12.90 -27.59 8.02
CA GLY A 36 12.83 -26.90 6.73
C GLY A 36 11.38 -26.71 6.26
N ALA A 37 10.57 -27.76 6.34
CA ALA A 37 9.15 -27.70 5.99
C ALA A 37 8.39 -26.70 6.88
N SER A 38 8.66 -26.71 8.19
CA SER A 38 8.04 -25.78 9.14
C SER A 38 8.43 -24.33 8.87
N LEU A 39 9.69 -24.05 8.56
CA LEU A 39 10.16 -22.70 8.21
C LEU A 39 9.57 -22.23 6.88
N GLN A 40 9.47 -23.10 5.88
CA GLN A 40 8.89 -22.77 4.59
C GLN A 40 7.40 -22.45 4.72
N VAL A 41 6.64 -23.30 5.41
CA VAL A 41 5.21 -23.06 5.68
C VAL A 41 5.05 -21.80 6.54
N GLY A 42 5.83 -21.64 7.60
CA GLY A 42 5.77 -20.47 8.48
C GLY A 42 6.05 -19.17 7.75
N THR A 43 7.08 -19.13 6.91
CA THR A 43 7.43 -17.95 6.10
C THR A 43 6.35 -17.67 5.05
N GLY A 44 5.79 -18.71 4.43
CA GLY A 44 4.69 -18.58 3.49
C GLY A 44 3.44 -17.98 4.13
N VAL A 45 3.00 -18.51 5.28
CA VAL A 45 1.85 -18.00 6.03
C VAL A 45 2.10 -16.57 6.51
N ALA A 46 3.27 -16.28 7.07
CA ALA A 46 3.64 -14.93 7.49
C ALA A 46 3.64 -13.94 6.33
N GLY A 47 4.15 -14.34 5.15
CA GLY A 47 4.12 -13.54 3.93
C GLY A 47 2.69 -13.27 3.45
N LEU A 48 1.80 -14.26 3.56
CA LEU A 48 0.41 -14.14 3.15
C LEU A 48 -0.38 -13.24 4.09
N VAL A 49 -0.17 -13.36 5.41
CA VAL A 49 -0.72 -12.46 6.42
C VAL A 49 -0.20 -11.04 6.21
N TRP A 50 1.10 -10.88 5.97
CA TRP A 50 1.69 -9.57 5.66
C TRP A 50 1.03 -8.95 4.43
N ALA A 51 0.91 -9.71 3.33
CA ALA A 51 0.29 -9.24 2.09
C ALA A 51 -1.18 -8.84 2.30
N TRP A 52 -1.91 -9.58 3.12
CA TRP A 52 -3.30 -9.27 3.46
C TRP A 52 -3.44 -7.97 4.28
N LEU A 53 -2.46 -7.69 5.14
CA LEU A 53 -2.40 -6.47 5.95
C LEU A 53 -1.80 -5.26 5.23
N GLN A 54 -1.21 -5.42 4.04
CA GLN A 54 -0.69 -4.29 3.30
C GLN A 54 -1.83 -3.31 2.97
N PRO A 55 -1.66 -2.00 3.24
CA PRO A 55 -2.63 -1.01 2.81
C PRO A 55 -2.77 -1.09 1.29
N ARG A 56 -4.00 -1.25 0.81
CA ARG A 56 -4.27 -1.08 -0.62
C ARG A 56 -3.89 0.35 -0.98
N GLN A 57 -2.96 0.54 -1.92
CA GLN A 57 -2.60 1.87 -2.41
C GLN A 57 -3.85 2.50 -3.02
N GLY A 58 -4.43 3.43 -2.28
CA GLY A 58 -5.50 4.29 -2.76
C GLY A 58 -4.90 5.64 -3.15
N ASP A 59 -5.59 6.35 -4.04
CA ASP A 59 -5.21 7.71 -4.39
C ASP A 59 -5.52 8.62 -3.19
N LEU A 60 -4.53 9.42 -2.79
CA LEU A 60 -4.68 10.43 -1.73
C LEU A 60 -4.31 11.78 -2.29
N ALA A 61 -5.24 12.72 -2.26
CA ALA A 61 -4.97 14.14 -2.47
C ALA A 61 -5.26 14.90 -1.17
N THR A 62 -4.36 15.77 -0.77
CA THR A 62 -4.51 16.59 0.45
C THR A 62 -4.15 18.02 0.11
N ASP A 63 -4.87 18.98 0.70
CA ASP A 63 -4.68 20.42 0.41
C ASP A 63 -4.86 20.74 -1.07
N THR A 64 -5.94 20.23 -1.65
CA THR A 64 -6.26 20.59 -3.03
C THR A 64 -6.72 22.04 -3.04
N GLY A 65 -6.07 22.90 -3.82
CA GLY A 65 -6.40 24.33 -3.92
C GLY A 65 -7.77 24.61 -4.55
N GLN A 66 -7.99 25.85 -4.97
CA GLN A 66 -9.24 26.24 -5.64
C GLN A 66 -9.26 25.83 -7.12
N ALA A 67 -10.42 25.39 -7.59
CA ALA A 67 -10.71 25.19 -9.00
C ALA A 67 -11.54 26.35 -9.54
N THR A 68 -11.07 27.03 -10.57
CA THR A 68 -11.83 28.11 -11.24
C THR A 68 -11.91 27.86 -12.73
N ALA A 69 -13.13 27.86 -13.26
CA ALA A 69 -13.40 27.72 -14.68
C ALA A 69 -14.23 28.91 -15.18
N SER A 70 -13.81 29.51 -16.29
CA SER A 70 -14.52 30.61 -16.93
C SER A 70 -14.63 30.40 -18.43
N GLY A 71 -15.63 31.01 -19.08
CA GLY A 71 -15.71 31.05 -20.55
C GLY A 71 -15.96 29.69 -21.22
N GLY A 72 -16.74 28.80 -20.59
CA GLY A 72 -17.01 27.46 -21.11
C GLY A 72 -15.92 26.42 -20.80
N GLY A 73 -14.94 26.78 -19.96
CA GLY A 73 -13.82 25.92 -19.59
C GLY A 73 -14.17 24.87 -18.53
N SER A 74 -13.26 23.93 -18.30
CA SER A 74 -13.36 22.94 -17.22
C SER A 74 -12.13 22.96 -16.32
N ALA A 75 -12.32 23.01 -15.01
CA ALA A 75 -11.25 22.98 -14.00
C ALA A 75 -11.56 21.94 -12.92
N HIS A 76 -10.57 21.14 -12.55
CA HIS A 76 -10.71 20.18 -11.44
C HIS A 76 -9.46 20.15 -10.58
N THR A 77 -9.63 20.25 -9.26
CA THR A 77 -8.55 20.09 -8.29
C THR A 77 -8.84 18.94 -7.35
N GLY A 78 -7.98 17.92 -7.36
CA GLY A 78 -8.15 16.69 -6.60
C GLY A 78 -7.86 15.47 -7.44
N ILE A 79 -8.64 14.40 -7.25
CA ILE A 79 -8.46 13.13 -7.96
C ILE A 79 -9.48 13.07 -9.09
N ARG A 80 -9.03 12.76 -10.31
CA ARG A 80 -9.91 12.48 -11.45
C ARG A 80 -9.71 11.05 -11.92
N ARG A 81 -10.77 10.25 -11.90
CA ARG A 81 -10.81 8.86 -12.39
C ARG A 81 -11.89 8.72 -13.47
N PRO A 82 -11.57 9.09 -14.72
CA PRO A 82 -12.46 8.84 -15.85
C PRO A 82 -12.58 7.32 -16.03
N GLY A 83 -13.79 6.76 -15.82
CA GLY A 83 -14.04 5.32 -15.79
C GLY A 83 -14.54 4.77 -14.45
N GLY A 84 -14.74 5.63 -13.44
CA GLY A 84 -15.39 5.28 -12.18
C GLY A 84 -14.44 4.87 -11.06
N ALA A 85 -15.01 4.36 -9.95
CA ALA A 85 -14.26 4.10 -8.72
C ALA A 85 -13.18 3.00 -8.87
N GLY A 86 -13.30 2.07 -9.82
CA GLY A 86 -12.38 0.93 -9.94
C GLY A 86 -12.35 0.06 -8.67
N THR A 87 -11.25 -0.64 -8.43
CA THR A 87 -11.03 -1.48 -7.22
C THR A 87 -10.22 -0.78 -6.12
N GLY A 88 -9.72 0.43 -6.38
CA GLY A 88 -8.87 1.19 -5.45
C GLY A 88 -9.67 2.20 -4.62
N SER A 89 -9.26 2.45 -3.38
CA SER A 89 -9.83 3.56 -2.59
C SER A 89 -9.32 4.91 -3.12
N ALA A 90 -10.12 5.96 -2.97
CA ALA A 90 -9.72 7.34 -3.21
C ALA A 90 -10.10 8.14 -1.98
N ARG A 91 -9.18 8.99 -1.51
CA ARG A 91 -9.45 9.92 -0.41
C ARG A 91 -8.95 11.30 -0.82
N VAL A 92 -9.78 12.30 -0.58
CA VAL A 92 -9.35 13.69 -0.65
C VAL A 92 -9.58 14.32 0.71
N ASP A 93 -8.60 15.08 1.18
CA ASP A 93 -8.64 15.74 2.48
C ASP A 93 -8.30 17.22 2.31
N ARG A 94 -8.95 18.11 3.07
CA ARG A 94 -8.80 19.58 2.95
C ARG A 94 -8.91 20.09 1.50
N THR A 95 -10.10 19.97 0.90
CA THR A 95 -10.39 20.52 -0.42
C THR A 95 -10.73 22.00 -0.39
N GLY A 96 -10.25 22.76 -1.37
CA GLY A 96 -10.63 24.14 -1.61
C GLY A 96 -11.95 24.31 -2.38
N ASP A 97 -12.28 25.57 -2.68
CA ASP A 97 -13.52 25.97 -3.34
C ASP A 97 -13.50 25.71 -4.85
N ALA A 98 -14.68 25.43 -5.42
CA ALA A 98 -14.89 25.32 -6.86
C ALA A 98 -15.79 26.47 -7.35
N THR A 99 -15.34 27.22 -8.36
CA THR A 99 -16.10 28.32 -8.96
C THR A 99 -16.15 28.17 -10.48
N ALA A 100 -17.36 28.14 -11.04
CA ALA A 100 -17.60 28.10 -12.48
C ALA A 100 -18.39 29.34 -12.91
N ASP A 101 -17.84 30.11 -13.85
CA ASP A 101 -18.46 31.35 -14.35
C ASP A 101 -18.66 31.27 -15.89
N GLY A 102 -19.85 31.64 -16.35
CA GLY A 102 -20.22 31.61 -17.77
C GLY A 102 -20.84 30.30 -18.26
N SER A 103 -21.55 30.36 -19.39
CA SER A 103 -22.28 29.21 -19.95
C SER A 103 -21.31 28.11 -20.39
N GLY A 104 -21.56 26.88 -19.95
CA GLY A 104 -20.74 25.71 -20.29
C GLY A 104 -19.50 25.52 -19.40
N SER A 105 -19.28 26.39 -18.42
CA SER A 105 -18.17 26.25 -17.48
C SER A 105 -18.44 25.16 -16.44
N SER A 106 -17.39 24.40 -16.08
CA SER A 106 -17.46 23.36 -15.05
C SER A 106 -16.25 23.45 -14.12
N ALA A 107 -16.48 23.51 -12.82
CA ALA A 107 -15.43 23.51 -11.81
C ALA A 107 -15.74 22.47 -10.73
N GLY A 108 -14.74 21.68 -10.36
CA GLY A 108 -14.86 20.65 -9.33
C GLY A 108 -13.67 20.62 -8.39
N THR A 109 -13.94 20.31 -7.13
CA THR A 109 -12.90 19.92 -6.17
C THR A 109 -13.25 18.54 -5.59
N GLY A 110 -12.24 17.75 -5.22
CA GLY A 110 -12.44 16.41 -4.67
C GLY A 110 -12.26 15.28 -5.68
N ILE A 111 -13.16 14.29 -5.67
CA ILE A 111 -13.06 13.09 -6.53
C ILE A 111 -14.07 13.20 -7.67
N ASP A 112 -13.56 13.25 -8.89
CA ASP A 112 -14.37 13.28 -10.11
C ASP A 112 -14.27 11.95 -10.86
N TYR A 113 -15.43 11.39 -11.21
CA TYR A 113 -15.58 10.13 -11.95
C TYR A 113 -16.14 10.32 -13.37
N SER A 114 -16.39 11.58 -13.76
CA SER A 114 -16.92 11.95 -15.07
C SER A 114 -15.89 11.85 -16.20
#